data_AF-A0A6N7AGZ5-F1
#
_entry.id   AF-A0A6N7AGZ5-F1
#
_cell.length_a   1.000
_cell.length_b   1.000
_cell.length_c   1.000
_cell.angle_alpha   90.00
_cell.angle_beta   90.00
_cell.angle_gamma   90.00
#
_symmetry.space_group_name_H-M   'P 1'
#
loop_
_entity.id
_entity.type
_entity.pdbx_description
1 polymer ?
#
loop_
_entity_poly.entity_id
_entity_poly.type
_entity_poly.pdbx_seq_one_letter_code
_entity_poly.pdbx_strand_id
1 'polypeptide(L)' 'MARRRQIYEGKAKVLFEGPEPGTLVQYFK' A
#
# COMPACT_ATOMS: atom_id res chain seq x y z
N MET A 1 8.28 14.19 -0.79
CA MET A 1 6.96 13.51 -0.70
C MET A 1 6.93 12.36 -1.69
N ALA A 2 7.39 11.18 -1.26
CA ALA A 2 7.28 9.96 -2.08
C ALA A 2 5.81 9.53 -2.06
N ARG A 3 5.09 9.72 -3.17
CA ARG A 3 3.75 9.18 -3.36
C ARG A 3 3.86 7.66 -3.26
N ARG A 4 3.50 7.07 -2.12
CA ARG A 4 3.41 5.61 -1.96
C ARG A 4 2.48 5.09 -3.05
N ARG A 5 2.99 4.22 -3.92
CA ARG A 5 2.22 3.69 -5.03
C ARG A 5 1.14 2.77 -4.47
N GLN A 6 -0.11 3.21 -4.55
CA GLN A 6 -1.25 2.37 -4.22
C GLN A 6 -1.33 1.27 -5.27
N ILE A 7 -1.36 0.01 -4.81
CA ILE A 7 -1.38 -1.16 -5.69
C ILE A 7 -2.76 -1.82 -5.74
N TYR A 8 -3.56 -1.66 -4.68
CA TYR A 8 -4.90 -2.25 -4.61
C TYR A 8 -5.77 -1.53 -3.58
N GLU A 9 -7.06 -1.40 -3.90
CA GLU A 9 -8.07 -0.90 -2.98
C GLU A 9 -9.18 -1.94 -2.81
N GLY A 10 -9.34 -2.40 -1.58
CA GLY A 10 -10.45 -3.26 -1.18
C GLY A 10 -11.49 -2.51 -0.36
N LYS A 11 -12.54 -3.24 0.02
CA LYS A 11 -13.61 -2.72 0.88
C LYS A 11 -13.11 -2.36 2.29
N ALA A 12 -12.17 -3.14 2.83
CA ALA A 12 -11.71 -3.02 4.21
C ALA A 12 -10.25 -2.55 4.36
N LYS A 13 -9.49 -2.50 3.25
CA LYS A 13 -8.06 -2.18 3.29
C LYS A 13 -7.58 -1.58 1.98
N VAL A 14 -6.51 -0.81 2.05
CA VAL A 14 -5.74 -0.27 0.93
C VAL A 14 -4.32 -0.82 1.03
N LEU A 15 -3.78 -1.31 -0.08
CA LEU A 15 -2.41 -1.81 -0.16
C LEU A 15 -1.54 -0.81 -0.91
N PHE A 16 -0.35 -0.57 -0.38
CA PHE A 16 0.70 0.25 -0.97
C PHE A 16 1.97 -0.56 -1.14
N GLU A 17 2.78 -0.17 -2.13
CA GLU A 17 4.17 -0.60 -2.23
C GLU A 17 4.95 -0.18 -0.97
N GLY A 18 5.67 -1.12 -0.38
CA GLY A 18 6.52 -0.89 0.78
C GLY A 18 7.86 -0.25 0.42
N PRO A 19 8.64 0.18 1.42
CA PRO A 19 9.92 0.84 1.21
C PRO A 19 11.00 -0.10 0.66
N GLU A 20 10.89 -1.39 0.92
CA GLU A 20 11.78 -2.43 0.41
C GLU A 20 11.14 -3.16 -0.77
N PRO A 21 11.89 -3.51 -1.83
CA PRO A 21 11.35 -4.27 -2.95
C PRO A 21 10.68 -5.56 -2.49
N GLY A 22 9.44 -5.79 -2.95
CA GLY A 22 8.65 -6.97 -2.58
C GLY A 22 7.93 -6.87 -1.24
N THR A 23 8.08 -5.76 -0.49
CA THR A 23 7.29 -5.51 0.72
C THR A 23 6.04 -4.70 0.41
N LEU A 24 5.01 -4.88 1.25
CA LEU A 24 3.73 -4.19 1.12
C LEU A 24 3.35 -3.53 2.44
N VAL A 25 2.76 -2.35 2.36
CA VAL A 25 2.16 -1.67 3.51
C VAL A 25 0.64 -1.74 3.39
N GLN A 26 0.00 -2.31 4.41
CA GLN A 26 -1.45 -2.43 4.48
C GLN A 26 -2.04 -1.37 5.40
N TYR A 27 -2.92 -0.54 4.85
CA TYR A 27 -3.75 0.39 5.61
C TYR A 27 -5.16 -0.18 5.72
N PHE A 28 -5.66 -0.37 6.94
CA PHE A 28 -7.06 -0.76 7.15
C PHE A 28 -7.93 0.49 7.13
N LYS A 29 -9.06 0.41 6.41
CA LYS A 29 -10.06 1.48 6.38
C LYS A 29 -10.80 1.54 7.71
#